data_AF-A0A382H034-F1
#
_entry.id   AF-A0A382H034-F1
#
_cell.length_a   1.000
_cell.length_b   1.000
_cell.length_c   1.000
_cell.angle_alpha   90.00
_cell.angle_beta   90.00
_cell.angle_gamma   90.00
#
_symmetry.space_group_name_H-M   'P 1'
#
loop_
_entity.id
_entity.type
_entity.pdbx_description
1 polymer ?
#
loop_
_entity_poly.entity_id
_entity_poly.type
_entity_poly.pdbx_seq_one_letter_code
_entity_poly.pdbx_strand_id
1 'polypeptide(L)'
;AKQFISWFLETDKQEQWITKKAGFTADTAILSSEAFRQATPYNEPFAESLDYLQDFWNVPVYNELLAVAQQHLGEALDSVTSSQDALNAIAEKHGKIMQDAGLRK
;
A
#
# COMPACT_ATOMS: atom_id res chain seq x y z
N ALA A 1 19.98 -9.39 -12.09
CA ALA A 1 18.64 -9.02 -11.54
C ALA A 1 17.61 -10.15 -11.72
N LYS A 2 17.19 -10.50 -12.94
CA LYS A 2 16.10 -11.49 -13.16
C LYS A 2 16.35 -12.87 -12.52
N GLN A 3 17.58 -13.41 -12.63
CA GLN A 3 17.94 -14.68 -11.99
C GLN A 3 17.82 -14.64 -10.47
N PHE A 4 18.22 -13.53 -9.85
CA PHE A 4 18.08 -13.34 -8.41
C PHE A 4 16.61 -13.26 -7.99
N ILE A 5 15.77 -12.54 -8.74
CA ILE A 5 14.33 -12.48 -8.47
C ILE A 5 13.71 -13.86 -8.58
N SER A 6 14.04 -14.62 -9.63
CA SER A 6 13.57 -16.00 -9.80
C SER A 6 13.95 -16.88 -8.62
N TRP A 7 15.22 -16.84 -8.19
CA TRP A 7 15.70 -17.57 -7.03
C TRP A 7 14.99 -17.14 -5.74
N PHE A 8 14.83 -15.83 -5.52
CA PHE A 8 14.21 -15.33 -4.29
C PHE A 8 12.74 -15.71 -4.18
N LEU A 9 12.04 -15.86 -5.31
CA LEU A 9 10.64 -16.27 -5.37
C LEU A 9 10.44 -17.79 -5.30
N GLU A 10 11.50 -18.60 -5.23
CA GLU A 10 11.37 -20.03 -4.96
C GLU A 10 10.74 -20.25 -3.56
N THR A 11 9.80 -21.20 -3.46
CA THR A 11 8.99 -21.42 -2.25
C THR A 11 9.85 -21.68 -1.01
N ASP A 12 10.92 -22.48 -1.12
CA ASP A 12 11.81 -22.77 0.01
C ASP A 12 12.58 -21.53 0.50
N LYS A 13 12.84 -20.55 -0.39
CA LYS A 13 13.44 -19.27 -0.02
C LYS A 13 12.42 -18.35 0.62
N GLN A 14 11.19 -18.32 0.10
CA GLN A 14 10.09 -17.56 0.69
C GLN A 14 9.70 -18.10 2.09
N GLU A 15 9.69 -19.41 2.28
CA GLU A 15 9.50 -20.05 3.60
C GLU A 15 10.60 -19.64 4.58
N GLN A 16 11.85 -19.60 4.15
CA GLN A 16 12.95 -19.10 4.98
C GLN A 16 12.82 -17.59 5.26
N TRP A 17 12.36 -16.82 4.28
CA TRP A 17 12.17 -15.36 4.38
C TRP A 17 11.15 -14.99 5.45
N ILE A 18 9.99 -15.66 5.49
CA ILE A 18 8.94 -15.37 6.48
C ILE A 18 9.34 -15.72 7.93
N THR A 19 10.42 -16.49 8.13
CA THR A 19 10.96 -16.73 9.49
C THR A 19 11.70 -15.53 10.06
N LYS A 20 12.05 -14.54 9.23
CA LYS A 20 12.80 -13.35 9.65
C LYS A 20 11.86 -12.31 10.25
N LYS A 21 12.38 -11.46 11.14
CA LYS A 21 11.61 -10.37 11.73
C LYS A 21 11.06 -9.47 10.63
N ALA A 22 9.75 -9.22 10.66
CA ALA A 22 9.00 -8.47 9.65
C ALA A 22 9.06 -9.08 8.22
N GLY A 23 9.40 -10.36 8.08
CA GLY A 23 9.30 -11.08 6.82
C GLY A 23 7.85 -11.46 6.51
N PHE A 24 7.25 -10.76 5.55
CA PHE A 24 5.93 -11.11 4.99
C PHE A 24 6.08 -11.65 3.56
N THR A 25 5.05 -12.32 3.08
CA THR A 25 5.07 -12.98 1.77
C THR A 25 3.97 -12.47 0.84
N ALA A 26 4.29 -12.44 -0.45
CA ALA A 26 3.33 -12.32 -1.54
C ALA A 26 3.04 -13.68 -2.20
N ASP A 27 3.67 -14.76 -1.71
CA ASP A 27 3.39 -16.12 -2.18
C ASP A 27 2.02 -16.57 -1.62
N THR A 28 1.06 -16.76 -2.52
CA THR A 28 -0.32 -17.11 -2.17
C THR A 28 -0.45 -18.46 -1.45
N ALA A 29 0.44 -19.42 -1.73
CA ALA A 29 0.38 -20.74 -1.09
C ALA A 29 0.87 -20.64 0.35
N ILE A 30 1.95 -19.91 0.60
CA ILE A 30 2.46 -19.65 1.95
C ILE A 30 1.43 -18.81 2.74
N LEU A 31 0.91 -17.73 2.14
CA LEU A 31 -0.07 -16.84 2.74
C LEU A 31 -1.35 -17.59 3.18
N SER A 32 -1.78 -18.59 2.42
CA SER A 32 -2.96 -19.42 2.72
C SER A 32 -2.67 -20.57 3.66
N SER A 33 -1.40 -20.84 3.98
CA SER A 33 -1.03 -21.97 4.82
C SER A 33 -1.36 -21.72 6.30
N GLU A 34 -1.85 -22.76 6.97
CA GLU A 34 -2.05 -22.73 8.43
C GLU A 34 -0.73 -22.46 9.17
N ALA A 35 0.38 -23.00 8.65
CA ALA A 35 1.70 -22.78 9.21
C ALA A 35 2.07 -21.28 9.28
N PHE A 36 1.85 -20.52 8.20
CA PHE A 36 2.09 -19.07 8.21
C PHE A 36 1.09 -18.35 9.10
N ARG A 37 -0.20 -18.64 8.94
CA ARG A 37 -1.30 -17.98 9.64
C ARG A 37 -1.21 -18.09 11.17
N GLN A 38 -0.74 -19.24 11.65
CA GLN A 38 -0.56 -19.52 13.08
C GLN A 38 0.85 -19.21 13.61
N ALA A 39 1.82 -18.83 12.77
CA ALA A 39 3.20 -18.62 13.19
C ALA A 39 3.36 -17.44 14.17
N THR A 40 2.54 -16.40 14.03
CA THR A 40 2.56 -15.23 14.92
C THR A 40 1.15 -14.66 15.09
N PRO A 41 0.88 -13.91 16.17
CA PRO A 41 -0.45 -13.31 16.42
C PRO A 41 -0.94 -12.34 15.34
N TYR A 42 -0.05 -11.80 14.51
CA TYR A 42 -0.38 -10.81 13.48
C TYR A 42 -0.45 -11.39 12.07
N ASN A 43 -0.05 -12.64 11.85
CA ASN A 43 -0.04 -13.23 10.51
C ASN A 43 -1.44 -13.49 9.95
N GLU A 44 -2.36 -14.02 10.76
CA GLU A 44 -3.75 -14.22 10.34
C GLU A 44 -4.44 -12.87 10.01
N PRO A 45 -4.42 -11.85 10.90
CA PRO A 45 -4.95 -10.53 10.56
C PRO A 45 -4.28 -9.90 9.33
N PHE A 46 -2.97 -10.11 9.15
CA PHE A 46 -2.25 -9.66 7.95
C PHE A 46 -2.82 -10.32 6.70
N ALA A 47 -2.96 -11.65 6.69
CA ALA A 47 -3.49 -12.39 5.55
C ALA A 47 -4.91 -11.96 5.20
N GLU A 48 -5.77 -11.78 6.19
CA GLU A 48 -7.14 -11.26 6.01
C GLU A 48 -7.16 -9.81 5.49
N SER A 49 -6.21 -8.97 5.91
CA SER A 49 -6.17 -7.57 5.51
C SER A 49 -5.91 -7.36 4.02
N LEU A 50 -5.27 -8.33 3.35
CA LEU A 50 -4.90 -8.21 1.94
C LEU A 50 -6.11 -8.17 1.01
N ASP A 51 -7.25 -8.76 1.40
CA ASP A 51 -8.50 -8.69 0.63
C ASP A 51 -9.12 -7.29 0.65
N TYR A 52 -8.78 -6.47 1.66
CA TYR A 52 -9.24 -5.09 1.80
C TYR A 52 -8.23 -4.07 1.29
N LEU A 53 -7.03 -4.52 0.91
CA LEU A 53 -5.96 -3.64 0.49
C LEU A 53 -6.33 -2.93 -0.82
N GLN A 54 -6.19 -1.61 -0.82
CA GLN A 54 -6.17 -0.80 -2.03
C GLN A 54 -4.76 -0.28 -2.20
N ASP A 55 -4.14 -0.61 -3.33
CA ASP A 55 -2.79 -0.13 -3.64
C ASP A 55 -2.80 1.38 -3.90
N PHE A 56 -1.61 1.98 -3.81
CA PHE A 56 -1.41 3.38 -4.12
C PHE A 56 -1.61 3.67 -5.61
N TRP A 57 -1.75 4.95 -5.95
CA TRP A 57 -1.76 5.38 -7.36
C TRP A 57 -0.42 5.06 -8.03
N ASN A 58 -0.41 4.06 -8.92
CA ASN A 58 0.77 3.70 -9.71
C ASN A 58 1.01 4.67 -10.86
N VAL A 59 1.32 5.93 -10.52
CA VAL A 59 1.58 7.03 -11.47
C VAL A 59 2.84 7.80 -11.07
N PRO A 60 3.55 8.44 -12.02
CA PRO A 60 4.80 9.16 -11.71
C PRO A 60 4.64 10.28 -10.68
N VAL A 61 3.45 10.86 -10.60
CA VAL A 61 3.11 11.97 -9.69
C VAL A 61 2.55 11.52 -8.33
N TYR A 62 2.80 10.26 -7.94
CA TYR A 62 2.31 9.71 -6.67
C TYR A 62 2.73 10.55 -5.46
N ASN A 63 3.97 11.05 -5.42
CA ASN A 63 4.48 11.83 -4.30
C ASN A 63 3.68 13.13 -4.11
N GLU A 64 3.33 13.80 -5.19
CA GLU A 64 2.53 15.02 -5.20
C GLU A 64 1.09 14.74 -4.75
N LEU A 65 0.50 13.63 -5.21
CA LEU A 65 -0.83 13.20 -4.75
C LEU A 65 -0.82 12.90 -3.25
N LEU A 66 0.19 12.17 -2.76
CA LEU A 66 0.33 11.84 -1.34
C LEU A 66 0.49 13.09 -0.47
N ALA A 67 1.35 14.04 -0.89
CA ALA A 67 1.58 15.28 -0.15
C ALA A 67 0.29 16.10 0.01
N VAL A 68 -0.50 16.24 -1.07
CA VAL A 68 -1.80 16.92 -1.03
C VAL A 68 -2.77 16.22 -0.08
N ALA A 69 -2.84 14.90 -0.12
CA ALA A 69 -3.73 14.13 0.75
C ALA A 69 -3.33 14.28 2.23
N GLN A 70 -2.04 14.15 2.55
CA GLN A 70 -1.52 14.28 3.91
C GLN A 70 -1.80 15.67 4.50
N GLN A 71 -1.56 16.74 3.72
CA GLN A 71 -1.82 18.11 4.17
C GLN A 71 -3.29 18.31 4.53
N HIS A 72 -4.20 18.08 3.58
CA HIS A 72 -5.60 18.45 3.77
C HIS A 72 -6.35 17.51 4.71
N LEU A 73 -5.98 16.21 4.76
CA LEU A 73 -6.50 15.32 5.79
C LEU A 73 -6.01 15.76 7.19
N GLY A 74 -4.75 16.17 7.32
CA GLY A 74 -4.21 16.72 8.56
C GLY A 74 -4.95 17.98 9.01
N GLU A 75 -5.15 18.94 8.11
CA GLU A 75 -5.92 20.18 8.38
C GLU A 75 -7.34 19.89 8.84
N ALA A 76 -8.00 18.88 8.27
CA ALA A 76 -9.35 18.47 8.69
C ALA A 76 -9.35 17.83 10.09
N LEU A 77 -8.36 16.99 10.39
CA LEU A 77 -8.20 16.36 11.70
C LEU A 77 -7.89 17.38 12.80
N ASP A 78 -7.10 18.40 12.48
CA ASP A 78 -6.75 19.49 13.38
C ASP A 78 -7.85 20.57 13.47
N SER A 79 -8.99 20.37 12.81
CA SER A 79 -10.12 21.32 12.75
C SER A 79 -9.76 22.69 12.17
N VAL A 80 -8.70 22.77 11.38
CA VAL A 80 -8.30 23.99 10.63
C VAL A 80 -9.25 24.23 9.46
N THR A 81 -9.75 23.17 8.84
CA THR A 81 -10.74 23.22 7.75
C THR A 81 -11.82 22.16 7.97
N SER A 82 -12.99 22.34 7.34
CA SER A 82 -14.03 21.31 7.40
C SER A 82 -13.62 20.06 6.61
N SER A 83 -14.13 18.89 7.00
CA SER A 83 -13.86 17.66 6.25
C SER A 83 -14.31 17.76 4.79
N GLN A 84 -15.43 18.44 4.53
CA GLN A 84 -15.92 18.66 3.17
C GLN A 84 -14.95 19.53 2.35
N ASP A 85 -14.45 20.62 2.93
CA ASP A 85 -13.55 21.54 2.24
C ASP A 85 -12.18 20.90 1.99
N ALA A 86 -11.65 20.14 2.96
CA ALA A 86 -10.44 19.34 2.77
C ALA A 86 -10.59 18.34 1.61
N LEU A 87 -11.67 17.56 1.60
CA LEU A 87 -11.90 16.58 0.53
C LEU A 87 -12.10 17.24 -0.84
N ASN A 88 -12.80 18.38 -0.88
CA ASN A 88 -12.94 19.17 -2.11
C ASN A 88 -11.57 19.67 -2.61
N ALA A 89 -10.74 20.20 -1.71
CA ALA A 89 -9.41 20.68 -2.05
C ALA A 89 -8.50 19.57 -2.57
N ILE A 90 -8.55 18.38 -1.94
CA ILE A 90 -7.82 17.19 -2.42
C ILE A 90 -8.27 16.85 -3.85
N ALA A 91 -9.58 16.74 -4.09
CA ALA A 91 -10.12 16.37 -5.39
C ALA A 91 -9.72 17.37 -6.50
N GLU A 92 -9.79 18.67 -6.22
CA GLU A 92 -9.39 19.73 -7.15
C GLU A 92 -7.89 19.66 -7.47
N LYS A 93 -7.05 19.61 -6.43
CA LYS A 93 -5.58 19.60 -6.57
C LYS A 93 -5.07 18.32 -7.23
N HIS A 94 -5.59 17.15 -6.84
CA HIS A 94 -5.30 15.89 -7.52
C HIS A 94 -5.72 15.94 -8.98
N GLY A 95 -6.90 16.49 -9.27
CA GLY A 95 -7.38 16.70 -10.64
C GLY A 95 -6.40 17.52 -11.47
N LYS A 96 -5.89 18.63 -10.92
CA LYS A 96 -4.88 19.46 -11.57
C LYS A 96 -3.54 18.74 -11.77
N ILE A 97 -3.03 18.08 -10.73
CA ILE A 97 -1.78 17.30 -10.82
C ILE A 97 -1.87 16.25 -11.93
N MET A 98 -2.97 15.50 -11.97
CA MET A 98 -3.19 14.48 -12.99
C MET A 98 -3.35 15.11 -14.38
N GLN A 99 -4.00 16.27 -14.51
CA GLN A 99 -4.13 16.97 -15.79
C GLN A 99 -2.76 17.48 -16.30
N ASP A 100 -1.99 18.13 -15.44
CA ASP A 100 -0.65 18.64 -15.77
C ASP A 100 0.32 17.49 -16.14
N ALA A 101 0.13 16.31 -15.54
CA ALA A 101 0.85 15.08 -15.88
C ALA A 101 0.33 14.34 -17.13
N GLY A 102 -0.74 14.82 -17.78
CA GLY A 102 -1.36 14.18 -18.93
C GLY A 102 -2.13 12.89 -18.63
N LEU A 103 -2.44 12.63 -17.35
CA LEU A 103 -3.18 11.45 -16.86
C LEU A 103 -4.70 11.68 -16.84
N ARG A 104 -5.13 12.94 -16.93
CA ARG A 104 -6.54 13.33 -17.00
C ARG A 104 -6.73 14.31 -18.16
N LYS A 105 -7.79 14.10 -18.95
CA LYS A 105 -8.22 15.03 -20.00
C LYS A 105 -9.18 16.06 -19.44
#